data_AF-A0A950RJ67-F1
#
_entry.id   AF-A0A950RJ67-F1
#
_cell.length_a   1.000
_cell.length_b   1.000
_cell.length_c   1.000
_cell.angle_alpha   90.00
_cell.angle_beta   90.00
_cell.angle_gamma   90.00
#
_symmetry.space_group_name_H-M   'P 1'
#
loop_
_entity.id
_entity.type
_entity.pdbx_description
1 polymer ?
#
loop_
_entity_poly.entity_id
_entity_poly.type
_entity_poly.pdbx_seq_one_letter_code
_entity_poly.pdbx_strand_id
1 'polypeptide(L)'
;MHVCLFDIDGTLLATGGAGKAAMEMALRTAFGGTGSAEGVPFSGRTDRAIARDLFRMHAIENSPANWQRFLNAYLEHLPASLSHHEGKVLPGIVDFLEH
;
A
#
# COMPACT_ATOMS: atom_id res chain seq x y z
N MET A 1 -13.48 22.02 22.13
CA MET A 1 -13.71 21.12 20.98
C MET A 1 -12.36 20.58 20.56
N HIS A 2 -12.21 19.26 20.60
CA HIS A 2 -10.98 18.58 20.21
C HIS A 2 -11.21 17.82 18.90
N VAL A 3 -10.18 17.73 18.07
CA VAL A 3 -10.18 16.95 16.83
C VAL A 3 -9.07 15.92 16.93
N CYS A 4 -9.41 14.66 16.67
CA CYS A 4 -8.47 13.55 16.62
C CYS A 4 -8.35 13.06 15.17
N LEU A 5 -7.13 12.96 14.65
CA LEU A 5 -6.84 12.45 13.31
C LEU A 5 -6.13 11.11 13.44
N PHE A 6 -6.66 10.09 12.77
CA PHE A 6 -6.13 8.74 12.82
C PHE A 6 -5.45 8.38 11.50
N ASP A 7 -4.25 7.84 11.61
CA ASP A 7 -3.68 7.00 10.57
C ASP A 7 -4.47 5.67 10.47
N ILE A 8 -4.33 4.92 9.38
CA ILE A 8 -5.07 3.67 9.15
C ILE A 8 -4.19 2.45 9.48
N ASP A 9 -3.14 2.23 8.68
CA ASP A 9 -2.34 1.01 8.72
C ASP A 9 -1.47 0.94 9.98
N GLY A 10 -1.67 -0.09 10.79
CA GLY A 10 -0.98 -0.22 12.07
C GLY A 10 -1.52 0.70 13.18
N THR A 11 -2.58 1.46 12.90
CA THR A 11 -3.26 2.33 13.87
C THR A 11 -4.71 1.90 14.09
N LEU A 12 -5.55 1.87 13.05
CA LEU A 12 -6.94 1.39 13.14
C LEU A 12 -7.06 -0.09 12.80
N LEU A 13 -6.29 -0.54 11.80
CA LEU A 13 -6.33 -1.91 11.31
C LEU A 13 -4.96 -2.36 10.81
N ALA A 14 -4.77 -3.66 10.68
CA ALA A 14 -3.68 -4.25 9.93
C ALA A 14 -4.26 -5.00 8.73
N THR A 15 -3.69 -4.78 7.54
CA THR A 15 -4.15 -5.38 6.27
C THR A 15 -3.51 -6.74 5.97
N GLY A 16 -2.75 -7.32 6.91
CA GLY A 16 -2.05 -8.59 6.69
C GLY A 16 -0.98 -8.56 5.58
N GLY A 17 -0.56 -7.37 5.12
CA GLY A 17 0.37 -7.21 4.00
C GLY A 17 -0.30 -7.02 2.64
N ALA A 18 -1.64 -6.93 2.57
CA ALA A 18 -2.38 -6.77 1.32
C ALA A 18 -1.89 -5.60 0.46
N GLY A 19 -1.62 -4.43 1.07
CA GLY A 19 -1.14 -3.25 0.34
C GLY A 19 0.20 -3.50 -0.35
N LYS A 20 1.15 -4.16 0.35
CA LYS A 20 2.43 -4.58 -0.23
C LYS A 20 2.20 -5.56 -1.39
N ALA A 21 1.38 -6.59 -1.18
CA ALA A 21 1.10 -7.59 -2.22
C ALA A 21 0.48 -6.96 -3.49
N ALA A 22 -0.43 -6.00 -3.33
CA ALA A 22 -1.04 -5.26 -4.43
C ALA A 22 -0.01 -4.40 -5.19
N MET A 23 0.90 -3.73 -4.48
CA MET A 23 1.98 -2.96 -5.13
C MET A 23 2.97 -3.84 -5.88
N GLU A 24 3.32 -5.01 -5.32
CA GLU A 24 4.17 -6.00 -6.00
C GLU A 24 3.48 -6.53 -7.27
N MET A 25 2.17 -6.78 -7.22
CA MET A 25 1.41 -7.19 -8.40
C MET A 25 1.33 -6.08 -9.44
N ALA A 26 1.12 -4.83 -9.01
CA ALA A 26 1.11 -3.67 -9.88
C ALA A 26 2.44 -3.48 -10.60
N LEU A 27 3.58 -3.67 -9.93
CA LEU A 27 4.90 -3.67 -10.60
C LEU A 27 4.96 -4.74 -11.70
N ARG A 28 4.58 -5.98 -11.37
CA ARG A 28 4.61 -7.09 -12.33
C ARG A 28 3.74 -6.83 -13.55
N THR A 29 2.49 -6.42 -13.35
CA THR A 29 1.55 -6.25 -14.46
C THR A 29 1.80 -4.99 -15.26
N ALA A 30 2.25 -3.91 -14.63
CA ALA A 30 2.51 -2.65 -15.32
C ALA A 30 3.90 -2.59 -15.99
N PHE A 31 4.94 -3.21 -15.43
CA PHE A 31 6.32 -3.03 -15.92
C PHE A 31 7.05 -4.35 -16.20
N GLY A 32 6.45 -5.49 -15.92
CA GLY A 32 7.10 -6.80 -16.00
C GLY A 32 8.03 -7.08 -14.81
N GLY A 33 8.83 -8.14 -14.92
CA GLY A 33 9.80 -8.53 -13.89
C GLY A 33 9.19 -9.25 -12.68
N THR A 34 9.94 -9.31 -11.58
CA THR A 34 9.54 -10.03 -10.35
C THR A 34 8.52 -9.26 -9.51
N GLY A 35 8.52 -7.92 -9.65
CA GLY A 35 7.77 -7.00 -8.79
C GLY A 35 8.14 -7.10 -7.31
N SER A 36 9.36 -7.55 -6.98
CA SER A 36 9.82 -7.60 -5.59
C SER A 36 9.79 -6.21 -4.95
N ALA A 37 9.28 -6.12 -3.72
CA ALA A 37 9.37 -4.94 -2.87
C ALA A 37 10.28 -5.18 -1.65
N GLU A 38 11.13 -6.20 -1.69
CA GLU A 38 12.02 -6.57 -0.59
C GLU A 38 13.02 -5.45 -0.27
N GLY A 39 13.11 -5.06 1.00
CA GLY A 39 13.99 -3.97 1.44
C GLY A 39 13.45 -2.55 1.23
N VAL A 40 12.29 -2.38 0.57
CA VAL A 40 11.60 -1.08 0.57
C VAL A 40 10.82 -0.91 1.88
N PRO A 41 11.01 0.18 2.65
CA PRO A 41 10.19 0.45 3.82
C PRO A 41 8.83 1.00 3.40
N PHE A 42 7.75 0.47 3.99
CA PHE A 42 6.35 0.86 3.72
C PHE A 42 5.72 1.67 4.86
N SER A 43 5.96 1.27 6.11
CA SER A 43 5.28 1.84 7.29
C SER A 43 5.47 3.36 7.41
N GLY A 44 4.36 4.08 7.61
CA GLY A 44 4.35 5.53 7.81
C GLY A 44 4.70 6.35 6.56
N ARG A 45 4.65 5.74 5.37
CA ARG A 45 4.99 6.40 4.10
C ARG A 45 3.79 6.51 3.19
N THR A 46 3.82 7.50 2.31
CA THR A 46 2.82 7.63 1.24
C THR A 46 3.08 6.63 0.12
N ASP A 47 2.02 6.19 -0.55
CA ASP A 47 2.10 5.33 -1.74
C ASP A 47 3.04 5.91 -2.80
N ARG A 48 3.04 7.24 -2.98
CA ARG A 48 3.92 7.92 -3.93
C ARG A 48 5.39 7.80 -3.54
N ALA A 49 5.72 7.88 -2.26
CA ALA A 49 7.08 7.72 -1.77
C ALA A 49 7.57 6.27 -1.88
N ILE A 50 6.69 5.30 -1.60
CA ILE A 50 6.97 3.88 -1.77
C ILE A 50 7.20 3.55 -3.25
N ALA A 51 6.28 3.97 -4.13
CA ALA A 51 6.38 3.74 -5.57
C ALA A 51 7.65 4.34 -6.17
N ARG A 52 8.10 5.52 -5.70
CA ARG A 52 9.37 6.11 -6.12
C ARG A 52 10.56 5.19 -5.80
N ASP A 53 10.58 4.59 -4.62
CA ASP A 53 11.67 3.70 -4.21
C ASP A 53 11.61 2.36 -4.96
N LEU A 54 10.41 1.84 -5.22
CA LEU A 54 10.18 0.69 -6.08
C LEU A 54 10.66 0.95 -7.51
N PHE A 55 10.31 2.10 -8.09
CA PHE A 55 10.77 2.47 -9.42
C PHE A 55 12.30 2.55 -9.49
N ARG A 56 12.94 3.17 -8.49
CA ARG A 56 14.40 3.20 -8.39
C ARG A 56 15.00 1.80 -8.32
N MET A 57 14.43 0.91 -7.52
CA MET A 57 14.88 -0.47 -7.38
C MET A 57 14.81 -1.25 -8.70
N HIS A 58 13.76 -1.03 -9.48
CA HIS A 58 13.51 -1.73 -10.75
C HIS A 58 14.02 -0.98 -11.99
N ALA A 59 14.82 0.08 -11.81
CA ALA A 59 15.31 0.96 -12.87
C ALA A 59 14.19 1.51 -13.80
N ILE A 60 13.00 1.77 -13.23
CA ILE A 60 11.87 2.40 -13.90
C ILE A 60 12.00 3.91 -13.73
N GLU A 61 11.82 4.67 -14.82
CA GLU A 61 11.78 6.12 -14.75
C GLU A 61 10.59 6.60 -13.90
N ASN A 62 10.83 7.48 -12.92
CA ASN A 62 9.76 8.07 -12.09
C ASN A 62 9.07 9.25 -12.81
N SER A 63 8.48 8.98 -13.96
CA SER A 63 7.68 9.96 -14.73
C SER A 63 6.22 10.00 -14.25
N PRO A 64 5.47 11.08 -14.52
CA PRO A 64 4.03 11.14 -14.27
C PRO A 64 3.24 10.03 -14.97
N ALA A 65 3.67 9.62 -16.17
CA ALA A 65 3.04 8.54 -16.92
C ALA A 65 3.22 7.18 -16.23
N ASN A 66 4.44 6.86 -15.79
CA ASN A 66 4.71 5.61 -15.07
C ASN A 66 4.02 5.59 -13.71
N TRP A 67 3.95 6.74 -13.02
CA TRP A 67 3.16 6.86 -11.80
C TRP A 67 1.70 6.50 -12.02
N GLN A 68 1.05 7.09 -13.02
CA GLN A 68 -0.36 6.83 -13.30
C GLN A 68 -0.59 5.36 -13.68
N ARG A 69 0.32 4.79 -14.49
CA ARG A 69 0.28 3.38 -14.88
C ARG A 69 0.37 2.46 -13.67
N PHE A 70 1.30 2.73 -12.75
CA PHE A 70 1.45 1.99 -11.50
C PHE A 70 0.23 2.14 -10.59
N LEU A 71 -0.24 3.37 -10.39
CA LEU A 71 -1.36 3.66 -9.50
C LEU A 71 -2.64 2.96 -9.97
N ASN A 72 -2.91 2.98 -11.28
CA ASN A 72 -4.06 2.27 -11.84
C ASN A 72 -3.97 0.76 -11.59
N ALA A 73 -2.81 0.15 -11.87
CA ALA A 73 -2.61 -1.27 -11.62
C ALA A 73 -2.69 -1.61 -10.12
N TYR A 74 -2.14 -0.77 -9.24
CA TYR A 74 -2.24 -0.93 -7.79
C TYR A 74 -3.68 -0.94 -7.32
N LEU A 75 -4.48 0.04 -7.74
CA LEU A 75 -5.90 0.14 -7.38
C LEU A 75 -6.75 -0.99 -7.98
N GLU A 76 -6.37 -1.53 -9.14
CA GLU A 76 -6.99 -2.72 -9.73
C GLU A 76 -6.74 -3.98 -8.90
N HIS A 77 -5.51 -4.17 -8.39
CA HIS A 77 -5.13 -5.36 -7.62
C HIS A 77 -5.45 -5.27 -6.12
N LEU A 78 -5.65 -4.06 -5.58
CA LEU A 78 -5.83 -3.84 -4.15
C LEU A 78 -7.07 -4.55 -3.58
N PRO A 79 -8.28 -4.51 -4.20
CA PRO A 79 -9.46 -5.19 -3.66
C PRO A 79 -9.26 -6.70 -3.56
N ALA A 80 -8.71 -7.32 -4.60
CA ALA A 80 -8.39 -8.74 -4.56
C ALA A 80 -7.36 -9.04 -3.48
N SER A 81 -6.31 -8.23 -3.36
CA SER A 81 -5.27 -8.43 -2.34
C SER A 81 -5.82 -8.32 -0.92
N LEU A 82 -6.73 -7.37 -0.66
CA LEU A 82 -7.42 -7.21 0.63
C LEU A 82 -8.29 -8.42 0.97
N SER A 83 -8.98 -9.00 -0.02
CA SER A 83 -9.80 -10.21 0.19
C SER A 83 -8.96 -11.47 0.42
N HIS A 84 -7.73 -11.53 -0.12
CA HIS A 84 -6.85 -12.71 0.02
C HIS A 84 -5.95 -12.68 1.26
N HIS A 85 -5.83 -11.54 1.94
CA HIS A 85 -5.03 -11.43 3.16
C HIS A 85 -5.95 -11.25 4.36
N GLU A 86 -5.59 -11.89 5.46
CA GLU A 86 -6.34 -11.79 6.70
C GLU A 86 -6.04 -10.44 7.38
N GLY A 87 -6.89 -9.45 7.10
CA GLY A 87 -6.89 -8.18 7.79
C GLY A 87 -7.62 -8.25 9.13
N LYS A 88 -7.26 -7.37 10.07
CA LYS A 88 -7.95 -7.23 11.35
C LYS A 88 -8.00 -5.79 11.83
N VAL A 89 -9.13 -5.41 12.42
CA VAL A 89 -9.22 -4.20 13.24
C VAL A 89 -8.34 -4.40 14.49
N LEU A 90 -7.58 -3.37 14.89
CA LEU A 90 -6.71 -3.49 16.05
C LEU A 90 -7.54 -3.50 17.36
N PRO A 91 -7.06 -4.16 18.42
CA PRO A 91 -7.80 -4.28 19.68
C PRO A 91 -8.20 -2.92 20.25
N GLY A 92 -9.47 -2.78 20.64
CA GLY A 92 -10.02 -1.56 21.27
C GLY A 92 -10.35 -0.41 20.33
N ILE A 93 -10.08 -0.53 19.01
CA ILE A 93 -10.35 0.57 18.06
C ILE A 93 -11.85 0.82 17.88
N VAL A 94 -12.66 -0.22 17.81
CA VAL A 94 -14.12 -0.06 17.67
C VAL A 94 -14.67 0.68 18.89
N ASP A 95 -14.39 0.17 20.09
CA ASP A 95 -14.81 0.79 21.35
C ASP A 95 -14.34 2.25 21.43
N PHE A 96 -13.09 2.52 21.04
CA PHE A 96 -12.51 3.87 21.09
C PHE A 96 -13.21 4.86 20.13
N LEU A 97 -13.66 4.42 18.95
CA LEU A 97 -14.32 5.29 17.97
C LEU A 97 -15.80 5.57 18.29
N GLU A 98 -16.41 4.78 19.17
CA GLU A 98 -17.81 4.94 19.59
C GLU A 98 -17.98 5.89 20.79
N HIS A 99 -16.89 6.48 21.32
CA HIS A 99 -16.86 7.42 22.45
C HIS A 99 -16.30 8.79 22.08
#